data_AF-A0A821M6Z2-F1
#
_entry.id   AF-A0A821M6Z2-F1
#
_cell.length_a   1.000
_cell.length_b   1.000
_cell.length_c   1.000
_cell.angle_alpha   90.00
_cell.angle_beta   90.00
_cell.angle_gamma   90.00
#
_symmetry.space_group_name_H-M   'P 1'
#
loop_
_entity.id
_entity.type
_entity.pdbx_description
1 polymer ?
#
loop_
_entity_poly.entity_id
_entity_poly.type
_entity_poly.pdbx_seq_one_letter_code
_entity_poly.pdbx_strand_id
1 'polypeptide(L)'
;MKTYDNLHNINDESIKTIVNALKNLTSYSNLLESICQKIEKLADELMNQKLMNDETKEFIKQRDEFYKKLNERFSYLNKAKILCRFDLRIDIYRIEQDCLESLKGKIMQIYSTVEKFLEKNSQLSREDYEQFNLNYANLISFKQEMKVPNFGISKNTENIEKVLFDKIEKWQKSIESQTSIENIANILMNIKSISNNIPFFKIRINHRID
;
A
#
# COMPACT_ATOMS: atom_id res chain seq x y z
N MET A 1 -11.61 -69.16 8.83
CA MET A 1 -10.48 -68.45 9.47
C MET A 1 -9.24 -68.79 8.65
N LYS A 2 -8.84 -67.92 7.71
CA LYS A 2 -7.64 -68.10 6.89
C LYS A 2 -6.60 -67.10 7.41
N THR A 3 -5.52 -67.61 7.98
CA THR A 3 -4.39 -66.84 8.51
C THR A 3 -3.58 -66.24 7.36
N TYR A 4 -3.36 -64.92 7.44
CA TYR A 4 -2.44 -64.18 6.58
C TYR A 4 -1.03 -64.25 7.18
N ASP A 5 -0.37 -65.40 7.03
CA ASP A 5 0.94 -65.66 7.64
C ASP A 5 2.13 -65.60 6.67
N ASN A 6 2.06 -64.83 5.58
CA ASN A 6 3.25 -64.66 4.72
C ASN A 6 3.26 -63.32 3.98
N LEU A 7 3.63 -62.26 4.70
CA LEU A 7 4.06 -60.97 4.14
C LEU A 7 5.54 -60.67 4.45
N HIS A 8 6.35 -61.71 4.63
CA HIS A 8 7.72 -61.55 5.13
C HIS A 8 8.85 -61.80 4.14
N ASN A 9 8.60 -61.91 2.83
CA ASN A 9 9.69 -61.87 1.85
C ASN A 9 9.23 -61.51 0.43
N ILE A 10 8.65 -60.33 0.24
CA ILE A 10 8.56 -59.74 -1.10
C ILE A 10 9.77 -58.82 -1.27
N ASN A 11 10.91 -59.43 -1.64
CA ASN A 11 12.12 -58.73 -2.04
C ASN A 11 12.05 -58.33 -3.52
N ASP A 12 10.87 -57.89 -3.95
CA ASP A 12 10.56 -57.58 -5.34
C ASP A 12 10.99 -56.13 -5.62
N GLU A 13 11.99 -56.00 -6.47
CA GLU A 13 12.61 -54.73 -6.86
C GLU A 13 11.58 -53.75 -7.47
N SER A 14 10.51 -54.30 -8.05
CA SER A 14 9.36 -53.52 -8.54
C SER A 14 8.57 -52.85 -7.39
N ILE A 15 8.36 -53.54 -6.27
CA ILE A 15 7.67 -52.98 -5.09
C ILE A 15 8.54 -51.92 -4.42
N LYS A 16 9.86 -52.13 -4.32
CA LYS A 16 10.79 -51.09 -3.82
C LYS A 16 10.73 -49.83 -4.68
N THR A 17 10.66 -49.98 -5.99
CA THR A 17 10.53 -48.86 -6.95
C THR A 17 9.21 -48.10 -6.75
N ILE A 18 8.09 -48.82 -6.61
CA ILE A 18 6.78 -48.22 -6.35
C ILE A 18 6.77 -47.50 -4.99
N VAL A 19 7.30 -48.12 -3.93
CA VAL A 19 7.37 -47.50 -2.60
C VAL A 19 8.23 -46.24 -2.61
N ASN A 20 9.38 -46.25 -3.30
CA ASN A 20 10.23 -45.08 -3.44
C ASN A 20 9.57 -43.97 -4.27
N ALA A 21 8.87 -44.32 -5.36
CA ALA A 21 8.08 -43.38 -6.14
C ALA A 21 6.96 -42.75 -5.30
N LEU A 22 6.24 -43.56 -4.51
CA LEU A 22 5.19 -43.10 -3.58
C LEU A 22 5.76 -42.18 -2.48
N LYS A 23 6.92 -42.50 -1.90
CA LYS A 23 7.60 -41.64 -0.93
C LYS A 23 8.03 -40.31 -1.54
N ASN A 24 8.58 -40.32 -2.76
CA ASN A 24 8.98 -39.11 -3.47
C ASN A 24 7.76 -38.25 -3.84
N LEU A 25 6.67 -38.85 -4.29
CA LEU A 25 5.40 -38.16 -4.55
C LEU A 25 4.81 -37.56 -3.27
N THR A 26 4.87 -38.29 -2.16
CA THR A 26 4.40 -37.80 -0.84
C THR A 26 5.26 -36.61 -0.39
N SER A 27 6.58 -36.70 -0.50
CA SER A 27 7.49 -35.60 -0.18
C SER A 27 7.23 -34.36 -1.05
N TYR A 28 6.92 -34.56 -2.33
CA TYR A 28 6.58 -33.47 -3.24
C TYR A 28 5.22 -32.84 -2.90
N SER A 29 4.20 -33.64 -2.62
CA SER A 29 2.89 -33.18 -2.15
C SER A 29 3.01 -32.36 -0.87
N ASN A 30 3.80 -32.83 0.10
CA ASN A 30 4.02 -32.12 1.37
C ASN A 30 4.74 -30.78 1.16
N LEU A 31 5.69 -30.72 0.22
CA LEU A 31 6.36 -29.48 -0.15
C LEU A 31 5.39 -28.48 -0.78
N LEU A 32 4.56 -28.92 -1.74
CA LEU A 32 3.54 -28.06 -2.36
C LEU A 32 2.54 -27.55 -1.33
N GLU A 33 2.06 -28.41 -0.44
CA GLU A 33 1.16 -28.02 0.65
C GLU A 33 1.81 -26.97 1.57
N SER A 34 3.08 -27.16 1.96
CA SER A 34 3.80 -26.17 2.76
C SER A 34 3.95 -24.83 2.04
N ILE A 35 4.15 -24.86 0.72
CA ILE A 35 4.21 -23.63 -0.09
C ILE A 35 2.85 -22.95 -0.15
N CYS A 36 1.76 -23.69 -0.35
CA CYS A 36 0.40 -23.16 -0.33
C CYS A 36 0.11 -22.44 1.00
N GLN A 37 0.39 -23.09 2.13
CA GLN A 37 0.19 -22.50 3.46
C GLN A 37 1.00 -21.21 3.66
N LYS A 38 2.23 -21.15 3.11
CA LYS A 38 3.05 -19.93 3.17
C LYS A 38 2.47 -18.80 2.32
N ILE A 39 1.88 -19.11 1.16
CA ILE A 39 1.22 -18.14 0.30
C ILE A 39 -0.04 -17.60 0.96
N GLU A 40 -0.87 -18.47 1.54
CA GLU A 40 -2.07 -18.09 2.29
C GLU A 40 -1.71 -17.19 3.48
N LYS A 41 -0.70 -17.59 4.26
CA LYS A 41 -0.20 -16.76 5.37
C LYS A 41 0.29 -15.39 4.90
N LEU A 42 1.06 -15.34 3.81
CA LEU A 42 1.52 -14.07 3.23
C LEU A 42 0.34 -13.20 2.79
N ALA A 43 -0.68 -13.79 2.19
CA ALA A 43 -1.90 -13.09 1.80
C ALA A 43 -2.64 -12.52 3.01
N ASP A 44 -2.81 -13.31 4.07
CA ASP A 44 -3.41 -12.84 5.33
C ASP A 44 -2.63 -11.66 5.92
N GLU A 45 -1.29 -11.73 5.93
CA GLU A 45 -0.44 -10.64 6.39
C GLU A 45 -0.64 -9.36 5.54
N LEU A 46 -0.69 -9.49 4.21
CA LEU A 46 -0.93 -8.36 3.30
C LEU A 46 -2.33 -7.75 3.48
N MET A 47 -3.35 -8.61 3.61
CA MET A 47 -4.74 -8.21 3.80
C MET A 47 -4.96 -7.47 5.11
N ASN A 48 -4.26 -7.88 6.18
CA ASN A 48 -4.42 -7.29 7.51
C ASN A 48 -3.42 -6.15 7.81
N GLN A 49 -2.47 -5.87 6.91
CA GLN A 49 -1.48 -4.83 7.11
C GLN A 49 -2.13 -3.43 7.21
N LYS A 50 -1.87 -2.71 8.32
CA LYS A 50 -2.22 -1.29 8.46
C LYS A 50 -1.14 -0.43 7.80
N LEU A 51 -1.55 0.45 6.88
CA LEU A 51 -0.64 1.40 6.22
C LEU A 51 -0.23 2.55 7.14
N MET A 52 -1.16 3.02 7.96
CA MET A 52 -0.94 4.07 8.96
C MET A 52 -0.70 3.41 10.33
N ASN A 53 0.57 3.19 10.67
CA ASN A 53 1.01 2.55 11.91
C ASN A 53 2.14 3.38 12.55
N ASP A 54 2.72 2.91 13.65
CA ASP A 54 3.70 3.68 14.40
C ASP A 54 4.99 3.94 13.59
N GLU A 55 5.43 2.98 12.76
CA GLU A 55 6.59 3.15 11.87
C GLU A 55 6.34 4.19 10.77
N THR A 56 5.11 4.28 10.26
CA THR A 56 4.78 5.18 9.14
C THR A 56 4.35 6.58 9.58
N LYS A 57 4.18 6.80 10.89
CA LYS A 57 3.79 8.11 11.45
C LYS A 57 4.96 9.02 11.74
N GLU A 58 6.04 8.49 12.30
CA GLU A 58 7.06 9.33 12.93
C GLU A 58 8.18 9.74 11.98
N PHE A 59 8.71 8.81 11.18
CA PHE A 59 9.95 9.06 10.43
C PHE A 59 9.87 8.64 8.97
N ILE A 60 10.33 9.54 8.08
CA ILE A 60 10.38 9.31 6.62
C ILE A 60 11.12 8.00 6.29
N LYS A 61 12.31 7.79 6.86
CA LYS A 61 13.13 6.60 6.59
C LYS A 61 12.41 5.29 6.97
N GLN A 62 11.71 5.26 8.10
CA GLN A 62 10.97 4.08 8.56
C GLN A 62 9.75 3.83 7.67
N ARG A 63 9.05 4.90 7.31
CA ARG A 63 7.92 4.86 6.38
C ARG A 63 8.32 4.34 4.99
N ASP A 64 9.42 4.83 4.44
CA ASP A 64 9.92 4.36 3.14
C ASP A 64 10.32 2.89 3.20
N GLU A 65 11.06 2.49 4.25
CA GLU A 65 11.45 1.08 4.46
C GLU A 65 10.23 0.16 4.63
N PHE A 66 9.18 0.63 5.32
CA PHE A 66 7.92 -0.08 5.44
C PHE A 66 7.29 -0.35 4.06
N TYR A 67 7.15 0.68 3.22
CA TYR A 67 6.55 0.53 1.89
C TYR A 67 7.43 -0.29 0.94
N LYS A 68 8.75 -0.22 1.08
CA LYS A 68 9.67 -1.08 0.34
C LYS A 68 9.49 -2.55 0.70
N LYS A 69 9.40 -2.89 1.99
CA LYS A 69 9.10 -4.27 2.45
C LYS A 69 7.73 -4.74 1.99
N LEU A 70 6.74 -3.85 1.99
CA LEU A 70 5.41 -4.16 1.45
C LEU A 70 5.49 -4.50 -0.04
N ASN A 71 6.24 -3.73 -0.82
CA ASN A 71 6.48 -3.98 -2.24
C ASN A 71 7.18 -5.33 -2.49
N GLU A 72 8.16 -5.69 -1.65
CA GLU A 72 8.83 -6.98 -1.71
C GLU A 72 7.87 -8.14 -1.46
N ARG A 73 6.96 -8.03 -0.47
CA ARG A 73 5.92 -9.03 -0.20
C ARG A 73 4.97 -9.23 -1.39
N PHE A 74 4.50 -8.15 -2.01
CA PHE A 74 3.70 -8.23 -3.25
C PHE A 74 4.50 -8.85 -4.41
N SER A 75 5.79 -8.54 -4.52
CA SER A 75 6.68 -9.15 -5.52
C SER A 75 6.82 -10.66 -5.33
N TYR A 76 6.92 -11.14 -4.09
CA TYR A 76 6.92 -12.57 -3.79
C TYR A 76 5.61 -13.25 -4.20
N LEU A 77 4.46 -12.66 -3.85
CA LEU A 77 3.15 -13.18 -4.23
C LEU A 77 2.98 -13.22 -5.77
N ASN A 78 3.41 -12.16 -6.46
CA ASN A 78 3.40 -12.11 -7.92
C ASN A 78 4.28 -13.21 -8.53
N LYS A 79 5.47 -13.44 -7.98
CA LYS A 79 6.37 -14.53 -8.42
C LYS A 79 5.79 -15.91 -8.13
N ALA A 80 5.01 -16.07 -7.06
CA ALA A 80 4.39 -17.34 -6.71
C ALA A 80 3.42 -17.86 -7.79
N LYS A 81 2.90 -17.00 -8.67
CA LYS A 81 2.08 -17.40 -9.83
C LYS A 81 2.77 -18.40 -10.77
N ILE A 82 4.11 -18.47 -10.78
CA ILE A 82 4.83 -19.51 -11.54
C ILE A 82 4.46 -20.92 -11.07
N LEU A 83 3.98 -21.06 -9.83
CA LEU A 83 3.58 -22.33 -9.24
C LEU A 83 2.20 -22.79 -9.72
N CYS A 84 1.40 -21.94 -10.37
CA CYS A 84 0.11 -22.32 -10.95
C CYS A 84 0.25 -23.37 -12.09
N ARG A 85 1.47 -23.63 -12.57
CA ARG A 85 1.77 -24.76 -13.47
C ARG A 85 1.68 -26.12 -12.78
N PHE A 86 1.66 -26.14 -11.45
CA PHE A 86 1.49 -27.33 -10.64
C PHE A 86 0.03 -27.41 -10.18
N ASP A 87 -0.42 -28.62 -9.85
CA ASP A 87 -1.75 -28.85 -9.28
C ASP A 87 -1.78 -28.35 -7.82
N LEU A 88 -2.03 -27.05 -7.67
CA LEU A 88 -2.16 -26.39 -6.38
C LEU A 88 -3.62 -26.38 -5.95
N ARG A 89 -3.84 -26.57 -4.65
CA ARG A 89 -5.18 -26.45 -4.04
C ARG A 89 -5.65 -25.01 -3.85
N ILE A 90 -4.85 -24.03 -4.26
CA ILE A 90 -5.11 -22.61 -4.05
C ILE A 90 -5.08 -21.84 -5.37
N ASP A 91 -5.92 -20.81 -5.47
CA ASP A 91 -5.94 -19.88 -6.61
C ASP A 91 -5.07 -18.66 -6.30
N ILE A 92 -3.80 -18.72 -6.69
CA ILE A 92 -2.83 -17.63 -6.44
C ILE A 92 -3.23 -16.34 -7.15
N TYR A 93 -3.86 -16.44 -8.34
CA TYR A 93 -4.29 -15.25 -9.09
C TYR A 93 -5.37 -14.50 -8.33
N ARG A 94 -6.38 -15.22 -7.84
CA ARG A 94 -7.44 -14.64 -7.01
C ARG A 94 -6.88 -14.05 -5.71
N ILE A 95 -6.03 -14.78 -5.01
CA ILE A 95 -5.39 -14.32 -3.77
C ILE A 95 -4.63 -12.99 -4.00
N GLU A 96 -3.87 -12.88 -5.08
CA GLU A 96 -3.16 -11.65 -5.42
C GLU A 96 -4.13 -10.50 -5.72
N GLN A 97 -5.19 -10.74 -6.50
CA GLN A 97 -6.20 -9.71 -6.78
C GLN A 97 -6.85 -9.21 -5.49
N ASP A 98 -7.27 -10.10 -4.59
CA ASP A 98 -7.88 -9.74 -3.31
C ASP A 98 -6.93 -8.86 -2.48
N CYS A 99 -5.63 -9.21 -2.44
CA CYS A 99 -4.60 -8.41 -1.76
C CYS A 99 -4.42 -7.02 -2.39
N LEU A 100 -4.41 -6.95 -3.73
CA LEU A 100 -4.26 -5.70 -4.48
C LEU A 100 -5.47 -4.78 -4.27
N GLU A 101 -6.69 -5.33 -4.29
CA GLU A 101 -7.93 -4.58 -4.05
C GLU A 101 -8.00 -4.05 -2.62
N SER A 102 -7.64 -4.87 -1.63
CA SER A 102 -7.54 -4.45 -0.22
C SER A 102 -6.55 -3.31 -0.05
N LEU A 103 -5.35 -3.44 -0.65
CA LEU A 103 -4.35 -2.38 -0.61
C LEU A 103 -4.85 -1.10 -1.27
N LYS A 104 -5.48 -1.19 -2.45
CA LYS A 104 -6.09 -0.06 -3.15
C LYS A 104 -7.14 0.63 -2.29
N GLY A 105 -7.99 -0.13 -1.60
CA GLY A 105 -8.99 0.41 -0.68
C GLY A 105 -8.35 1.26 0.43
N LYS A 106 -7.31 0.74 1.07
CA LYS A 106 -6.57 1.45 2.13
C LYS A 106 -5.90 2.73 1.63
N ILE A 107 -5.32 2.68 0.43
CA ILE A 107 -4.75 3.85 -0.24
C ILE A 107 -5.80 4.92 -0.51
N MET A 108 -6.96 4.52 -1.05
CA MET A 108 -8.04 5.46 -1.36
C MET A 108 -8.61 6.11 -0.10
N GLN A 109 -8.59 5.41 1.04
CA GLN A 109 -8.94 6.00 2.33
C GLN A 109 -7.95 7.11 2.74
N ILE A 110 -6.64 6.87 2.64
CA ILE A 110 -5.60 7.88 2.90
C ILE A 110 -5.81 9.09 1.97
N TYR A 111 -5.99 8.84 0.68
CA TYR A 111 -6.26 9.88 -0.32
C TYR A 111 -7.51 10.72 0.01
N SER A 112 -8.64 10.06 0.29
CA SER A 112 -9.89 10.75 0.64
C SER A 112 -9.76 11.61 1.90
N THR A 113 -8.89 11.21 2.83
CA THR A 113 -8.59 12.00 4.03
C THR A 113 -7.87 13.30 3.67
N VAL A 114 -6.94 13.24 2.70
CA VAL A 114 -6.25 14.42 2.16
C VAL A 114 -7.22 15.31 1.37
N GLU A 115 -8.11 14.75 0.55
CA GLU A 115 -9.10 15.55 -0.20
C GLU A 115 -10.06 16.30 0.74
N LYS A 116 -10.59 15.63 1.77
CA LYS A 116 -11.46 16.26 2.77
C LYS A 116 -10.82 17.46 3.46
N PHE A 117 -9.49 17.44 3.64
CA PHE A 117 -8.77 18.60 4.15
C PHE A 117 -8.82 19.78 3.16
N LEU A 118 -8.63 19.51 1.87
CA LEU A 118 -8.59 20.55 0.83
C LEU A 118 -9.95 21.22 0.61
N GLU A 119 -11.04 20.46 0.78
CA GLU A 119 -12.43 20.93 0.66
C GLU A 119 -12.85 21.93 1.76
N LYS A 120 -12.15 21.98 2.90
CA LYS A 120 -12.47 22.90 3.99
C LYS A 120 -12.15 24.34 3.60
N ASN A 121 -13.18 25.20 3.54
CA ASN A 121 -13.00 26.63 3.22
C ASN A 121 -12.65 27.50 4.44
N SER A 122 -12.73 26.95 5.66
CA SER A 122 -12.39 27.64 6.89
C SER A 122 -10.90 27.60 7.20
N GLN A 123 -10.47 28.41 8.17
CA GLN A 123 -9.15 28.27 8.79
C GLN A 123 -9.03 26.85 9.37
N LEU A 124 -7.86 26.25 9.17
CA LEU A 124 -7.58 24.86 9.55
C LEU A 124 -6.93 24.84 10.93
N SER A 125 -7.31 23.83 11.72
CA SER A 125 -6.68 23.57 13.01
C SER A 125 -5.26 23.00 12.81
N ARG A 126 -4.47 23.01 13.87
CA ARG A 126 -3.14 22.37 13.85
C ARG A 126 -3.27 20.86 13.55
N GLU A 127 -4.25 20.22 14.16
CA GLU A 127 -4.56 18.81 13.98
C GLU A 127 -4.91 18.48 12.52
N ASP A 128 -5.63 19.37 11.83
CA ASP A 128 -5.93 19.22 10.40
C ASP A 128 -4.64 19.19 9.56
N TYR A 129 -3.70 20.08 9.84
CA TYR A 129 -2.42 20.12 9.13
C TYR A 129 -1.55 18.89 9.44
N GLU A 130 -1.51 18.45 10.69
CA GLU A 130 -0.79 17.24 11.09
C GLU A 130 -1.34 16.01 10.37
N GLN A 131 -2.67 15.86 10.29
CA GLN A 131 -3.31 14.79 9.52
C GLN A 131 -3.02 14.91 8.03
N PHE A 132 -3.12 16.12 7.44
CA PHE A 132 -2.78 16.31 6.03
C PHE A 132 -1.35 15.87 5.74
N ASN A 133 -0.38 16.39 6.49
CA ASN A 133 1.03 16.12 6.27
C ASN A 133 1.33 14.63 6.40
N LEU A 134 0.79 14.00 7.43
CA LEU A 134 0.96 12.58 7.68
C LEU A 134 0.40 11.75 6.51
N ASN A 135 -0.83 12.00 6.08
CA ASN A 135 -1.44 11.24 4.98
C ASN A 135 -0.76 11.53 3.64
N TYR A 136 -0.46 12.79 3.34
CA TYR A 136 0.24 13.17 2.11
C TYR A 136 1.62 12.56 2.02
N ALA A 137 2.39 12.59 3.11
CA ALA A 137 3.71 11.99 3.17
C ALA A 137 3.67 10.46 2.95
N ASN A 138 2.62 9.79 3.44
CA ASN A 138 2.39 8.37 3.17
C ASN A 138 2.08 8.10 1.69
N LEU A 139 1.28 8.94 1.03
CA LEU A 139 1.05 8.83 -0.42
C LEU A 139 2.34 9.02 -1.23
N ILE A 140 3.21 9.94 -0.82
CA ILE A 140 4.50 10.19 -1.49
C ILE A 140 5.45 9.00 -1.31
N SER A 141 5.62 8.51 -0.08
CA SER A 141 6.45 7.32 0.17
C SER A 141 5.91 6.09 -0.55
N PHE A 142 4.60 5.91 -0.59
CA PHE A 142 3.98 4.86 -1.39
C PHE A 142 4.30 5.02 -2.88
N LYS A 143 4.13 6.22 -3.45
CA LYS A 143 4.45 6.53 -4.86
C LYS A 143 5.90 6.19 -5.22
N GLN A 144 6.81 6.43 -4.28
CA GLN A 144 8.25 6.23 -4.48
C GLN A 144 8.66 4.76 -4.39
N GLU A 145 8.17 4.05 -3.36
CA GLU A 145 8.70 2.73 -3.00
C GLU A 145 7.89 1.57 -3.59
N MET A 146 6.59 1.78 -3.85
CA MET A 146 5.72 0.73 -4.40
C MET A 146 5.75 0.75 -5.92
N LYS A 147 6.15 -0.38 -6.52
CA LYS A 147 6.25 -0.56 -7.98
C LYS A 147 5.06 -1.32 -8.57
N VAL A 148 4.04 -1.56 -7.76
CA VAL A 148 2.83 -2.24 -8.19
C VAL A 148 2.03 -1.32 -9.11
N PRO A 149 1.77 -1.73 -10.37
CA PRO A 149 1.10 -0.87 -11.33
C PRO A 149 -0.37 -0.60 -10.93
N ASN A 150 -0.92 0.48 -11.49
CA ASN A 150 -2.37 0.76 -11.55
C ASN A 150 -3.12 1.17 -10.27
N PHE A 151 -2.44 1.65 -9.23
CA PHE A 151 -3.14 2.25 -8.08
C PHE A 151 -3.56 3.72 -8.28
N GLY A 152 -3.19 4.35 -9.40
CA GLY A 152 -3.55 5.76 -9.68
C GLY A 152 -2.89 6.77 -8.74
N ILE A 153 -1.91 6.35 -7.93
CA ILE A 153 -1.25 7.20 -6.92
C ILE A 153 -0.65 8.46 -7.52
N SER A 154 0.06 8.37 -8.66
CA SER A 154 0.62 9.55 -9.32
C SER A 154 -0.46 10.58 -9.64
N LYS A 155 -1.54 10.14 -10.30
CA LYS A 155 -2.70 10.97 -10.62
C LYS A 155 -3.34 11.57 -9.36
N ASN A 156 -3.47 10.78 -8.30
CA ASN A 156 -4.03 11.23 -7.03
C ASN A 156 -3.14 12.31 -6.37
N THR A 157 -1.82 12.09 -6.31
CA THR A 157 -0.88 13.10 -5.78
C THR A 157 -0.90 14.38 -6.60
N GLU A 158 -0.93 14.28 -7.94
CA GLU A 158 -1.02 15.43 -8.84
C GLU A 158 -2.35 16.19 -8.65
N ASN A 159 -3.46 15.48 -8.42
CA ASN A 159 -4.74 16.11 -8.16
C ASN A 159 -4.74 16.88 -6.83
N ILE A 160 -4.13 16.34 -5.77
CA ILE A 160 -3.95 17.04 -4.50
C ILE A 160 -3.17 18.35 -4.71
N GLU A 161 -2.05 18.29 -5.44
CA GLU A 161 -1.27 19.49 -5.75
C GLU A 161 -2.11 20.50 -6.52
N LYS A 162 -2.80 20.06 -7.57
CA LYS A 162 -3.66 20.91 -8.39
C LYS A 162 -4.71 21.62 -7.54
N VAL A 163 -5.49 20.88 -6.75
CA VAL A 163 -6.55 21.45 -5.92
C VAL A 163 -6.01 22.45 -4.90
N LEU A 164 -4.85 22.15 -4.29
CA LEU A 164 -4.19 23.07 -3.36
C LEU A 164 -3.78 24.37 -4.06
N PHE A 165 -3.15 24.30 -5.24
CA PHE A 165 -2.70 25.49 -5.95
C PHE A 165 -3.85 26.26 -6.60
N ASP A 166 -4.91 25.60 -7.07
CA ASP A 166 -6.14 26.25 -7.55
C ASP A 166 -6.78 27.08 -6.42
N LYS A 167 -6.74 26.58 -5.18
CA LYS A 167 -7.24 27.29 -4.00
C LYS A 167 -6.40 28.52 -3.68
N ILE A 168 -5.07 28.39 -3.72
CA ILE A 168 -4.16 29.52 -3.50
C ILE A 168 -4.36 30.57 -4.60
N GLU A 169 -4.52 30.17 -5.85
CA GLU A 169 -4.77 31.09 -6.96
C GLU A 169 -6.09 31.85 -6.80
N LYS A 170 -7.16 31.19 -6.36
CA LYS A 170 -8.43 31.86 -6.03
C LYS A 170 -8.25 32.91 -4.94
N TRP A 171 -7.44 32.62 -3.92
CA TRP A 171 -7.12 33.59 -2.87
C TRP A 171 -6.29 34.77 -3.39
N GLN A 172 -5.31 34.53 -4.27
CA GLN A 172 -4.55 35.61 -4.93
C GLN A 172 -5.48 36.52 -5.74
N LYS A 173 -6.34 35.96 -6.60
CA LYS A 173 -7.35 36.72 -7.35
C LYS A 173 -8.32 37.49 -6.45
N SER A 174 -8.67 36.92 -5.29
CA SER A 174 -9.52 37.59 -4.31
C SER A 174 -8.84 38.83 -3.72
N ILE A 175 -7.52 38.78 -3.48
CA ILE A 175 -6.72 39.93 -3.02
C ILE A 175 -6.74 41.05 -4.08
N GLU A 176 -6.54 40.72 -5.36
CA GLU A 176 -6.54 41.70 -6.45
C GLU A 176 -7.86 42.47 -6.56
N SER A 177 -8.98 41.82 -6.23
CA SER A 177 -10.32 42.42 -6.24
C SER A 177 -10.73 43.13 -4.95
N GLN A 178 -9.91 43.06 -3.90
CA GLN A 178 -10.27 43.51 -2.55
C GLN A 178 -9.75 44.93 -2.27
N THR A 179 -10.57 45.74 -1.59
CA THR A 179 -10.19 47.11 -1.19
C THR A 179 -9.93 47.24 0.31
N SER A 180 -10.50 46.35 1.13
CA SER A 180 -10.24 46.31 2.57
C SER A 180 -8.89 45.68 2.88
N ILE A 181 -8.00 46.47 3.49
CA ILE A 181 -6.69 46.02 3.98
C ILE A 181 -6.84 44.85 4.96
N GLU A 182 -7.87 44.86 5.80
CA GLU A 182 -8.15 43.79 6.76
C GLU A 182 -8.45 42.47 6.05
N ASN A 183 -9.27 42.52 4.99
CA ASN A 183 -9.59 41.33 4.20
C ASN A 183 -8.36 40.81 3.46
N ILE A 184 -7.53 41.70 2.90
CA ILE A 184 -6.26 41.33 2.25
C ILE A 184 -5.34 40.64 3.26
N ALA A 185 -5.16 41.23 4.44
CA ALA A 185 -4.33 40.67 5.51
C ALA A 185 -4.83 39.27 5.94
N ASN A 186 -6.14 39.10 6.10
CA ASN A 186 -6.74 37.80 6.45
C ASN A 186 -6.46 36.72 5.38
N ILE A 187 -6.56 37.06 4.09
CA ILE A 187 -6.26 36.13 3.01
C ILE A 187 -4.76 35.78 2.99
N LEU A 188 -3.88 36.78 3.12
CA LEU A 188 -2.43 36.56 3.19
C LEU A 188 -2.03 35.69 4.39
N MET A 189 -2.63 35.90 5.55
CA MET A 189 -2.44 35.06 6.74
C MET A 189 -2.85 33.61 6.47
N ASN A 190 -3.94 33.37 5.75
CA ASN A 190 -4.36 32.02 5.37
C ASN A 190 -3.35 31.34 4.43
N ILE A 191 -2.89 32.04 3.38
CA ILE A 191 -1.86 31.50 2.47
C ILE A 191 -0.57 31.19 3.24
N LYS A 192 -0.15 32.11 4.13
CA LYS A 192 1.05 31.92 4.96
C LYS A 192 0.90 30.76 5.94
N SER A 193 -0.28 30.60 6.54
CA SER A 193 -0.59 29.47 7.41
C SER A 193 -0.44 28.14 6.68
N ILE A 194 -0.98 28.02 5.45
CA ILE A 194 -0.76 26.82 4.63
C ILE A 194 0.73 26.61 4.35
N SER A 195 1.45 27.66 3.91
CA SER A 195 2.88 27.56 3.60
C SER A 195 3.71 27.06 4.78
N ASN A 196 3.43 27.57 5.98
CA ASN A 196 4.15 27.21 7.19
C ASN A 196 3.82 25.80 7.68
N ASN A 197 2.57 25.36 7.51
CA ASN A 197 2.08 24.10 8.04
C ASN A 197 2.06 22.96 7.02
N ILE A 198 2.37 23.19 5.74
CA ILE A 198 2.52 22.15 4.71
C ILE A 198 3.92 22.22 4.07
N PRO A 199 4.94 21.63 4.74
CA PRO A 199 6.34 21.81 4.35
C PRO A 199 6.64 21.39 2.90
N PHE A 200 5.96 20.36 2.38
CA PHE A 200 6.13 19.87 1.00
C PHE A 200 5.92 20.95 -0.06
N PHE A 201 5.08 21.96 0.22
CA PHE A 201 4.75 23.01 -0.74
C PHE A 201 5.28 24.38 -0.34
N LYS A 202 5.85 24.53 0.87
CA LYS A 202 6.29 25.80 1.45
C LYS A 202 7.03 26.71 0.45
N ILE A 203 8.02 26.17 -0.26
CA ILE A 203 8.82 26.94 -1.23
C ILE A 203 7.93 27.45 -2.36
N ARG A 204 7.13 26.57 -2.99
CA ARG A 204 6.24 26.90 -4.11
C ARG A 204 5.12 27.87 -3.69
N ILE A 205 4.63 27.77 -2.45
CA ILE A 205 3.61 28.67 -1.92
C ILE A 205 4.22 30.04 -1.61
N ASN A 206 5.41 30.11 -1.00
CA ASN A 206 6.05 31.40 -0.70
C ASN A 206 6.37 32.21 -1.97
N HIS A 207 6.79 31.56 -3.06
CA HIS A 207 6.98 32.21 -4.38
C HIS A 207 5.71 32.85 -4.96
N ARG A 208 4.53 32.53 -4.41
CA ARG A 208 3.24 33.12 -4.80
C ARG A 208 2.79 34.24 -3.86
N ILE A 209 3.44 34.39 -2.71
CA ILE A 209 3.16 35.43 -1.72
C ILE A 209 4.12 36.60 -1.90
N ASP A 210 5.42 36.28 -2.11
CA ASP A 210 6.51 37.23 -2.34
C ASP A 210 6.38 37.89 -3.73
#